data_AF-A0A2E5DCI5-F1
#
_entry.id   AF-A0A2E5DCI5-F1
#
_cell.length_a   1.000
_cell.length_b   1.000
_cell.length_c   1.000
_cell.angle_alpha   90.00
_cell.angle_beta   90.00
_cell.angle_gamma   90.00
#
_symmetry.space_group_name_H-M   'P 1'
#
loop_
_entity.id
_entity.type
_entity.pdbx_description
1 polymer ?
#
loop_
_entity_poly.entity_id
_entity_poly.type
_entity_poly.pdbx_seq_one_letter_code
_entity_poly.pdbx_strand_id
1 'polypeptide(L)' 'MIEIPHEALSDEALWGVIDEYITRESGVTDGTLESKRTEILQQLEEGTAMITYDSKLGSTQLITRNGPKR' A
#
# COMPACT_ATOMS: atom_id res chain seq x y z
N MET A 1 -8.06 5.15 12.96
CA MET A 1 -7.77 4.90 11.53
C MET A 1 -9.09 4.70 10.81
N ILE A 2 -9.20 5.21 9.59
CA ILE A 2 -10.38 5.10 8.73
C ILE A 2 -9.91 4.49 7.42
N GLU A 3 -10.61 3.46 6.90
CA GLU A 3 -10.35 2.92 5.57
C GLU A 3 -10.80 3.95 4.53
N ILE A 4 -9.92 4.25 3.58
CA ILE A 4 -10.21 5.16 2.47
C ILE A 4 -9.96 4.44 1.14
N PRO A 5 -10.78 4.70 0.10
CA PRO A 5 -10.50 4.19 -1.24
C PRO A 5 -9.17 4.76 -1.74
N HIS A 6 -8.42 3.97 -2.51
CA HIS A 6 -7.11 4.39 -2.99
C HIS A 6 -7.22 5.56 -4.00
N GLU A 7 -8.36 5.65 -4.68
CA GLU A 7 -8.76 6.71 -5.58
C GLU A 7 -9.03 8.06 -4.88
N ALA A 8 -9.11 8.08 -3.54
CA ALA A 8 -9.20 9.33 -2.78
C ALA A 8 -7.82 10.01 -2.60
N LEU A 9 -6.72 9.32 -2.90
CA LEU A 9 -5.38 9.91 -2.92
C LEU A 9 -5.07 10.51 -4.28
N SER A 10 -4.21 11.53 -4.30
CA SER A 10 -3.54 11.90 -5.55
C SER A 10 -2.59 10.78 -5.98
N ASP A 11 -2.28 10.71 -7.28
CA ASP A 11 -1.32 9.72 -7.81
C ASP A 11 0.00 9.75 -7.03
N GLU A 12 0.54 10.93 -6.74
CA GLU A 12 1.78 11.09 -5.98
C GLU A 12 1.68 10.50 -4.56
N ALA A 13 0.57 10.77 -3.86
CA ALA A 13 0.35 10.25 -2.51
C ALA A 13 0.16 8.73 -2.53
N LEU A 14 -0.57 8.20 -3.52
CA LEU A 14 -0.76 6.77 -3.71
C LEU A 14 0.58 6.07 -3.95
N TRP A 15 1.40 6.58 -4.88
CA TRP A 15 2.72 6.00 -5.17
C TRP A 15 3.66 6.07 -3.96
N GLY A 16 3.65 7.18 -3.22
CA GLY A 16 4.45 7.33 -2.00
C GLY A 16 4.08 6.28 -0.94
N VAL A 17 2.78 6.04 -0.73
CA VAL A 17 2.30 5.03 0.22
C VAL A 17 2.66 3.60 -0.22
N ILE A 18 2.52 3.31 -1.51
CA ILE A 18 2.89 2.00 -2.07
C ILE A 18 4.40 1.76 -1.94
N ASP A 19 5.21 2.76 -2.26
CA ASP A 19 6.67 2.67 -2.14
C ASP A 19 7.12 2.50 -0.69
N GLU A 20 6.54 3.27 0.24
CA GLU A 20 6.81 3.11 1.67
C GLU A 20 6.50 1.68 2.12
N TYR A 21 5.36 1.12 1.69
CA TYR A 21 5.00 -0.25 2.02
C TYR A 21 6.00 -1.28 1.48
N ILE A 22 6.35 -1.19 0.19
CA ILE A 22 7.30 -2.10 -0.47
C ILE A 22 8.69 -2.02 0.16
N THR A 23 9.13 -0.81 0.51
CA THR A 23 10.45 -0.57 1.11
C THR A 23 10.50 -0.96 2.58
N ARG A 24 9.41 -0.80 3.34
CA ARG A 24 9.31 -1.17 4.76
C ARG A 24 9.21 -2.66 5.00
N GLU A 25 8.57 -3.42 4.10
CA GLU A 25 8.61 -4.89 4.09
C GLU A 25 9.98 -5.44 3.65
N SER A 26 11.00 -4.57 3.52
CA SER A 26 12.39 -4.79 3.11
C SER A 26 12.82 -6.25 2.97
N GLY A 27 12.51 -6.79 1.79
CA GLY A 27 12.93 -8.09 1.29
C GLY A 27 12.72 -8.12 -0.22
N VAL A 28 13.04 -7.02 -0.92
CA VAL A 28 13.04 -7.00 -2.39
C VAL A 28 14.19 -7.88 -2.88
N THR A 29 14.01 -9.20 -2.82
CA THR A 29 14.94 -10.19 -3.37
C THR A 29 14.45 -10.82 -4.66
N ASP A 30 13.19 -10.58 -5.05
CA ASP A 30 12.66 -11.00 -6.34
C ASP A 30 11.72 -9.90 -6.89
N GLY A 31 12.06 -9.35 -8.06
CA GLY A 31 11.27 -8.34 -8.76
C GLY A 31 11.82 -6.91 -8.70
N THR A 32 11.52 -6.13 -9.74
CA THR A 32 11.79 -4.68 -9.74
C THR A 32 10.76 -3.94 -8.88
N LEU A 33 11.10 -2.76 -8.37
CA LEU A 33 10.16 -1.90 -7.60
C LEU A 33 8.85 -1.66 -8.36
N GLU A 34 8.93 -1.50 -9.68
CA GLU A 34 7.80 -1.29 -10.58
C GLU A 34 6.86 -2.51 -10.66
N SER A 35 7.41 -3.73 -10.72
CA SER A 35 6.60 -4.96 -10.70
C SER A 35 5.80 -5.04 -9.40
N LYS A 36 6.44 -4.75 -8.26
CA LYS A 36 5.76 -4.76 -6.95
C LYS A 36 4.70 -3.66 -6.83
N ARG A 37 4.94 -2.47 -7.40
CA ARG A 37 3.91 -1.42 -7.47
C ARG A 37 2.66 -1.91 -8.19
N THR A 38 2.83 -2.60 -9.31
CA THR A 38 1.72 -3.15 -10.10
C THR A 38 0.96 -4.22 -9.30
N GLU A 39 1.66 -5.12 -8.62
CA GLU A 39 1.04 -6.13 -7.74
C GLU A 39 0.22 -5.50 -6.61
N ILE A 40 0.76 -4.48 -5.95
CA ILE A 40 0.06 -3.79 -4.85
C ILE A 40 -1.15 -3.03 -5.36
N LEU A 41 -1.04 -2.36 -6.52
CA LEU A 41 -2.18 -1.68 -7.13
C LEU A 41 -3.31 -2.67 -7.45
N GLN A 42 -2.98 -3.83 -8.04
CA GLN A 42 -3.95 -4.88 -8.28
C GLN A 42 -4.61 -5.38 -6.97
N GLN A 43 -3.85 -5.52 -5.89
CA GLN A 43 -4.41 -5.91 -4.59
C GLN A 43 -5.38 -4.85 -4.01
N LEU A 44 -5.11 -3.56 -4.25
CA LEU A 44 -6.02 -2.48 -3.86
C LEU A 44 -7.31 -2.54 -4.68
N GLU A 45 -7.22 -2.77 -5.99
CA GLU A 45 -8.37 -2.93 -6.90
C GLU A 45 -9.22 -4.17 -6.53
N GLU A 46 -8.57 -5.28 -6.17
CA GLU A 46 -9.23 -6.53 -5.76
C GLU A 46 -9.74 -6.48 -4.29
N GLY A 47 -9.41 -5.43 -3.55
CA GLY A 47 -9.74 -5.27 -2.14
C GLY A 47 -8.99 -6.21 -1.19
N THR A 48 -7.94 -6.87 -1.65
CA THR A 48 -7.05 -7.73 -0.84
C THR A 48 -5.96 -6.92 -0.11
N ALA A 49 -5.80 -5.65 -0.46
CA ALA A 49 -5.14 -4.60 0.31
C ALA A 49 -6.07 -3.40 0.54
N MET A 50 -5.74 -2.55 1.50
CA MET A 50 -6.47 -1.32 1.79
C MET A 50 -5.55 -0.19 2.23
N ILE A 51 -6.01 1.05 2.04
CA ILE A 51 -5.38 2.23 2.59
C ILE A 51 -6.15 2.68 3.83
N THR A 52 -5.41 2.97 4.89
CA THR A 52 -5.96 3.53 6.12
C THR A 52 -5.37 4.92 6.35
N TYR A 53 -6.21 5.85 6.81
CA TYR A 53 -5.81 7.18 7.22
C TYR A 53 -5.93 7.33 8.73
N ASP A 54 -4.87 7.79 9.39
CA ASP A 54 -4.88 8.21 10.78
C ASP A 54 -5.03 9.73 10.86
N SER A 55 -6.24 10.19 11.17
CA SER A 55 -6.54 11.63 11.30
C SER A 55 -5.85 12.30 12.50
N LYS A 56 -5.36 11.54 13.48
CA LYS A 56 -4.61 12.11 14.62
C LYS A 56 -3.17 12.39 14.25
N LEU A 57 -2.58 11.54 13.39
CA LEU A 57 -1.19 11.64 12.96
C LEU A 57 -1.04 12.34 11.60
N GLY A 58 -2.13 12.46 10.84
CA GLY A 58 -2.11 12.98 9.47
C GLY A 58 -1.37 12.07 8.50
N SER A 59 -1.38 10.75 8.73
CA SER A 59 -0.62 9.78 7.94
C SER A 59 -1.50 8.72 7.29
N THR A 60 -1.07 8.25 6.12
CA THR A 60 -1.68 7.15 5.38
C THR A 60 -0.81 5.92 5.43
N GLN A 61 -1.41 4.74 5.55
CA GLN A 61 -0.70 3.47 5.57
C GLN A 61 -1.43 2.43 4.72
N LEU A 62 -0.65 1.61 4.02
CA LEU A 62 -1.16 0.43 3.31
C LEU A 62 -1.11 -0.80 4.21
N ILE A 63 -2.19 -1.58 4.17
CA ILE A 63 -2.34 -2.82 4.93
C ILE A 63 -2.86 -3.90 3.99
N THR A 64 -2.21 -5.06 3.95
CA THR A 64 -2.71 -6.24 3.23
C THR A 64 -3.66 -7.04 4.12
N ARG A 65 -4.80 -7.48 3.58
CA ARG A 65 -5.76 -8.31 4.33
C ARG A 65 -5.22 -9.72 4.57
N ASN A 66 -4.33 -10.19 3.70
CA ASN A 66 -3.54 -11.39 3.89
C ASN A 66 -2.15 -10.97 4.39
N GLY A 67 -2.01 -10.75 5.70
CA GLY A 67 -0.69 -10.54 6.30
C GLY A 67 0.28 -11.68 5.93
N PRO A 68 1.60 -11.47 6.03
CA PRO A 68 2.59 -12.48 5.62
C PRO A 68 2.24 -13.81 6.30
N LYS A 69 1.98 -14.84 5.49
CA LYS A 69 1.90 -16.22 5.99
C LYS A 69 3.24 -16.51 6.66
N ARG A 70 3.23 -16.57 7.99
CA ARG A 70 4.35 -17.06 8.79
C ARG A 70 4.65 -18.51 8.47
#